data_AF-A0A7C9ACA7-F1
#
_entry.id   AF-A0A7C9ACA7-F1
#
_cell.length_a   1.000
_cell.length_b   1.000
_cell.length_c   1.000
_cell.angle_alpha   90.00
_cell.angle_beta   90.00
_cell.angle_gamma   90.00
#
_symmetry.space_group_name_H-M   'P 1'
#
loop_
_entity.id
_entity.type
_entity.pdbx_description
1 polymer ?
#
loop_
_entity_poly.entity_id
_entity_poly.type
_entity_poly.pdbx_seq_one_letter_code
_entity_poly.pdbx_strand_id
1 'polypeptide(L)'
;ETYLFNPPFPITPIERLRSQRLKDSLRYARSLITARLATAVKRSESLARGDQYDANFVKLSSWIPHLFVNPGDPLCAEYIGYFEHREKMVAMGAAPIERVASQNSLVSLVSWAIGKLIEPTHLIPSACLAINRSSSDQRTFKQAHSIN
;
A
#
# COMPACT_ATOMS: atom_id res chain seq x y z
N GLU A 1 21.60 1.22 7.70
CA GLU A 1 20.70 0.24 7.06
C GLU A 1 19.50 -0.01 7.98
N THR A 2 18.33 -0.38 7.43
CA THR A 2 17.11 -0.60 8.21
C THR A 2 16.48 -1.94 7.84
N TYR A 3 16.09 -2.72 8.85
CA TYR A 3 15.50 -4.04 8.69
C TYR A 3 14.11 -4.05 9.33
N LEU A 4 13.09 -4.42 8.55
CA LEU A 4 11.70 -4.48 8.98
C LEU A 4 11.20 -5.91 8.87
N PHE A 5 10.72 -6.48 9.98
CA PHE A 5 10.27 -7.87 10.04
C PHE A 5 8.75 -7.92 10.23
N ASN A 6 8.04 -8.41 9.21
CA ASN A 6 6.58 -8.54 9.18
C ASN A 6 5.82 -7.29 9.67
N PRO A 7 6.16 -6.06 9.25
CA PRO A 7 5.37 -4.90 9.63
C PRO A 7 3.94 -5.05 9.10
N PRO A 8 2.91 -4.66 9.87
CA PRO A 8 1.54 -4.74 9.40
C PRO A 8 1.32 -3.78 8.22
N PHE A 9 0.59 -4.24 7.21
CA PHE A 9 0.12 -3.35 6.16
C PHE A 9 -1.14 -2.62 6.64
N PRO A 10 -1.23 -1.30 6.43
CA PRO A 10 -2.27 -0.47 7.05
C PRO A 10 -3.68 -0.62 6.49
N ILE A 11 -3.88 -1.49 5.50
CA ILE A 11 -5.10 -1.57 4.69
C ILE A 11 -5.64 -3.00 4.72
N THR A 12 -6.94 -3.15 4.47
CA THR A 12 -7.63 -4.44 4.34
C THR A 12 -6.85 -5.43 3.47
N PRO A 13 -6.59 -6.65 3.95
CA PRO A 13 -5.70 -7.59 3.28
C PRO A 13 -6.36 -8.24 2.05
N ILE A 14 -6.01 -7.77 0.85
CA ILE A 14 -6.41 -8.29 -0.47
C ILE A 14 -5.76 -9.67 -0.75
N GLU A 15 -4.61 -9.95 -0.18
CA GLU A 15 -3.87 -11.21 -0.28
C GLU A 15 -4.64 -12.40 0.29
N ARG A 16 -5.64 -12.15 1.14
CA ARG A 16 -6.58 -13.18 1.61
C ARG A 16 -7.48 -13.74 0.49
N LEU A 17 -7.65 -13.02 -0.62
CA LEU A 17 -8.45 -13.51 -1.75
C LEU A 17 -7.70 -14.65 -2.45
N ARG A 18 -8.44 -15.66 -2.95
CA ARG A 18 -7.84 -16.80 -3.66
C ARG A 18 -7.49 -16.50 -5.13
N SER A 19 -8.21 -15.58 -5.76
CA SER A 19 -8.09 -15.31 -7.20
C SER A 19 -7.15 -14.15 -7.49
N GLN A 20 -6.03 -14.43 -8.17
CA GLN A 20 -5.07 -13.39 -8.59
C GLN A 20 -5.72 -12.33 -9.49
N ARG A 21 -6.63 -12.72 -10.39
CA ARG A 21 -7.34 -11.78 -11.26
C ARG A 21 -8.20 -10.79 -10.47
N LEU A 22 -8.81 -11.25 -9.38
CA LEU A 22 -9.60 -10.38 -8.50
C LEU A 22 -8.68 -9.44 -7.71
N LYS A 23 -7.53 -9.93 -7.23
CA LYS A 23 -6.53 -9.10 -6.56
C LYS A 23 -6.05 -7.95 -7.46
N ASP A 24 -5.62 -8.29 -8.67
CA ASP A 24 -5.09 -7.32 -9.64
C ASP A 24 -6.16 -6.29 -10.03
N SER A 25 -7.38 -6.75 -10.34
CA SER A 25 -8.51 -5.88 -10.67
C SER A 25 -8.87 -4.93 -9.52
N LEU A 26 -8.89 -5.43 -8.28
CA LEU A 26 -9.23 -4.63 -7.11
C LEU A 26 -8.16 -3.57 -6.83
N ARG A 27 -6.88 -3.91 -6.97
CA ARG A 27 -5.78 -2.95 -6.79
C ARG A 27 -5.81 -1.86 -7.86
N TYR A 28 -6.01 -2.23 -9.12
CA TYR A 28 -6.16 -1.27 -10.21
C TYR A 28 -7.34 -0.32 -9.96
N ALA A 29 -8.52 -0.87 -9.64
CA ALA A 29 -9.70 -0.08 -9.33
C ALA A 29 -9.46 0.88 -8.16
N ARG A 30 -8.81 0.38 -7.09
CA ARG A 30 -8.44 1.21 -5.93
C ARG A 30 -7.52 2.36 -6.32
N SER A 31 -6.46 2.11 -7.09
CA SER A 31 -5.54 3.17 -7.52
C SER A 31 -6.25 4.21 -8.41
N LEU A 32 -7.09 3.76 -9.33
CA LEU A 32 -7.85 4.65 -10.20
C LEU A 32 -8.83 5.54 -9.41
N ILE A 33 -9.61 4.96 -8.50
CA ILE A 33 -10.54 5.70 -7.65
C ILE A 33 -9.76 6.70 -6.78
N THR A 34 -8.67 6.26 -6.16
CA THR A 34 -7.82 7.11 -5.31
C THR A 34 -7.27 8.30 -6.09
N ALA A 35 -6.70 8.07 -7.28
CA ALA A 35 -6.14 9.13 -8.12
C ALA A 35 -7.19 10.13 -8.59
N ARG A 36 -8.37 9.65 -8.99
CA ARG A 36 -9.50 10.52 -9.39
C ARG A 36 -9.97 11.39 -8.23
N LEU A 37 -10.16 10.78 -7.06
CA LEU A 37 -10.61 11.52 -5.88
C LEU A 37 -9.56 12.54 -5.42
N ALA A 38 -8.27 12.17 -5.41
CA ALA A 38 -7.18 13.09 -5.10
C ALA A 38 -7.18 14.31 -6.04
N THR A 39 -7.35 14.07 -7.34
CA THR A 39 -7.39 15.14 -8.36
C THR A 39 -8.60 16.06 -8.16
N ALA A 40 -9.77 15.48 -7.85
CA ALA A 40 -10.99 16.25 -7.61
C ALA A 40 -10.87 17.13 -6.34
N VAL A 41 -10.35 16.56 -5.25
CA VAL A 41 -10.14 17.29 -3.99
C VAL A 41 -9.11 18.41 -4.16
N LYS A 42 -8.01 18.17 -4.87
CA LYS A 42 -6.97 19.19 -5.14
C LYS A 42 -7.53 20.41 -5.91
N ARG A 43 -8.52 20.21 -6.79
CA ARG A 43 -9.17 21.29 -7.55
C ARG A 43 -10.09 22.16 -6.68
N SER A 44 -10.49 21.71 -5.50
CA SER A 44 -11.43 22.38 -4.59
C SER A 44 -10.77 23.32 -3.55
N GLU A 45 -9.54 23.78 -3.80
CA GLU A 45 -8.81 24.83 -3.05
C GLU A 45 -8.63 24.64 -1.53
N SER A 46 -8.64 23.42 -1.01
CA SER A 46 -8.58 23.19 0.44
C SER A 46 -7.61 22.10 0.87
N LEU A 47 -6.31 22.20 0.54
CA LEU A 47 -5.32 21.23 1.05
C LEU A 47 -3.92 21.82 1.32
N ALA A 48 -3.76 22.54 2.42
CA ALA A 48 -2.44 22.73 3.05
C ALA A 48 -1.82 21.40 3.55
N ARG A 49 -2.60 20.32 3.68
CA ARG A 49 -2.13 18.99 4.13
C ARG A 49 -1.83 18.01 2.99
N GLY A 50 -2.50 18.09 1.85
CA GLY A 50 -2.24 17.21 0.70
C GLY A 50 -0.80 17.32 0.18
N ASP A 51 -0.28 18.56 0.17
CA ASP A 51 1.10 18.85 -0.25
C ASP A 51 2.15 18.28 0.73
N GLN A 52 1.82 18.14 2.01
CA GLN A 52 2.72 17.58 3.03
C GLN A 52 2.85 16.04 2.91
N TYR A 53 1.79 15.33 2.52
CA TYR A 53 1.86 13.88 2.29
C TYR A 53 2.63 13.54 1.02
N ASP A 54 2.46 14.35 -0.04
CA ASP A 54 3.26 14.27 -1.26
C ASP A 54 4.76 14.40 -0.93
N ALA A 55 5.12 15.41 -0.14
CA ALA A 55 6.49 15.63 0.30
C ALA A 55 7.07 14.47 1.12
N ASN A 56 6.30 13.87 2.03
CA ASN A 56 6.78 12.77 2.88
C ASN A 56 7.01 11.48 2.09
N PHE A 57 6.08 11.13 1.18
CA PHE A 57 6.23 9.93 0.34
C PHE A 57 7.42 10.07 -0.62
N VAL A 58 7.58 11.25 -1.23
CA VAL A 58 8.73 11.56 -2.08
C VAL A 58 10.03 11.55 -1.27
N LYS A 59 10.06 12.16 -0.09
CA LYS A 59 11.24 12.16 0.80
C LYS A 59 11.64 10.75 1.24
N LEU A 60 10.68 9.87 1.49
CA LEU A 60 10.94 8.49 1.86
C LEU A 60 11.33 7.61 0.67
N SER A 61 11.16 8.06 -0.59
CA SER A 61 11.46 7.24 -1.76
C SER A 61 12.94 6.85 -1.89
N SER A 62 13.86 7.66 -1.34
CA SER A 62 15.29 7.33 -1.27
C SER A 62 15.64 6.37 -0.13
N TRP A 63 14.72 6.14 0.82
CA TRP A 63 14.90 5.19 1.91
C TRP A 63 14.47 3.80 1.45
N ILE A 64 15.41 2.86 1.43
CA ILE A 64 15.22 1.49 0.94
C ILE A 64 15.51 0.52 2.09
N PRO A 65 14.55 0.25 2.98
CA PRO A 65 14.70 -0.76 4.01
C PRO A 65 14.70 -2.18 3.44
N HIS A 66 15.36 -3.11 4.13
CA HIS A 66 15.17 -4.54 3.92
C HIS A 66 13.87 -4.96 4.60
N LEU A 67 12.89 -5.35 3.80
CA LEU A 67 11.55 -5.69 4.25
C LEU A 67 11.34 -7.20 4.15
N PHE A 68 11.29 -7.87 5.29
CA PHE A 68 11.06 -9.31 5.39
C PHE A 68 9.57 -9.55 5.62
N VAL A 69 8.95 -10.33 4.73
CA VAL A 69 7.51 -10.61 4.77
C VAL A 69 7.24 -12.11 4.76
N ASN A 70 6.17 -12.51 5.43
CA ASN A 70 5.69 -13.87 5.46
C ASN A 70 4.36 -13.99 4.68
N PRO A 71 4.31 -14.78 3.59
CA PRO A 71 3.06 -15.02 2.85
C PRO A 71 1.92 -15.61 3.71
N GLY A 72 2.26 -16.36 4.77
CA GLY A 72 1.29 -16.95 5.70
C GLY A 72 0.66 -15.94 6.68
N ASP A 73 1.15 -14.71 6.72
CA ASP A 73 0.55 -13.60 7.48
C ASP A 73 -0.10 -12.60 6.51
N PRO A 74 -1.45 -12.61 6.36
CA PRO A 74 -2.14 -11.74 5.43
C PRO A 74 -1.91 -10.24 5.65
N LEU A 75 -1.52 -9.81 6.85
CA LEU A 75 -1.26 -8.38 7.12
C LEU A 75 0.06 -7.94 6.51
N CYS A 76 1.14 -8.70 6.63
CA CYS A 76 2.42 -8.33 6.01
C CYS A 76 2.55 -8.80 4.56
N ALA A 77 1.85 -9.88 4.17
CA ALA A 77 1.81 -10.38 2.79
C ALA A 77 1.30 -9.32 1.79
N GLU A 78 0.46 -8.38 2.23
CA GLU A 78 0.03 -7.26 1.38
C GLU A 78 1.17 -6.48 0.73
N TYR A 79 2.34 -6.40 1.38
CA TYR A 79 3.50 -5.73 0.77
C TYR A 79 3.96 -6.42 -0.52
N ILE A 80 3.79 -7.74 -0.63
CA ILE A 80 4.09 -8.50 -1.87
C ILE A 80 3.21 -7.97 -3.00
N GLY A 81 1.89 -8.04 -2.82
CA GLY A 81 0.93 -7.56 -3.82
C GLY A 81 0.99 -6.06 -4.06
N TYR A 82 1.38 -5.26 -3.06
CA TYR A 82 1.59 -3.82 -3.17
C TYR A 82 2.75 -3.49 -4.13
N PHE A 83 3.93 -4.08 -3.93
CA PHE A 83 5.07 -3.81 -4.80
C PHE A 83 4.86 -4.38 -6.21
N GLU A 84 4.32 -5.59 -6.34
CA GLU A 84 3.97 -6.18 -7.64
C GLU A 84 2.97 -5.32 -8.43
N HIS A 85 1.95 -4.78 -7.76
CA HIS A 85 0.98 -3.89 -8.40
C HIS A 85 1.63 -2.64 -8.97
N ARG A 86 2.60 -2.06 -8.25
CA ARG A 86 3.33 -0.88 -8.73
C ARG A 86 4.16 -1.16 -9.97
N GLU A 87 4.85 -2.30 -10.01
CA GLU A 87 5.57 -2.75 -11.21
C GLU A 87 4.61 -2.98 -12.38
N LYS A 88 3.46 -3.64 -12.14
CA LYS A 88 2.43 -3.84 -13.16
C LYS A 88 1.88 -2.52 -13.70
N MET A 89 1.61 -1.54 -12.84
CA MET A 89 1.14 -0.22 -13.26
C MET A 89 2.15 0.50 -14.14
N VAL A 90 3.45 0.34 -13.87
CA VAL A 90 4.51 0.85 -14.76
C VAL A 90 4.49 0.11 -16.10
N ALA A 91 4.44 -1.22 -16.09
CA ALA A 91 4.43 -2.04 -17.30
C ALA A 91 3.21 -1.77 -18.21
N MET A 92 2.05 -1.44 -17.63
CA MET A 92 0.83 -1.11 -18.37
C MET A 92 0.75 0.36 -18.81
N GLY A 93 1.77 1.19 -18.54
CA GLY A 93 1.75 2.63 -18.84
C GLY A 93 0.86 3.46 -17.92
N ALA A 94 0.37 2.89 -16.82
CA ALA A 94 -0.46 3.54 -15.81
C ALA A 94 0.36 4.15 -14.64
N ALA A 95 1.68 4.29 -14.80
CA ALA A 95 2.57 4.88 -13.80
C ALA A 95 2.10 6.24 -13.24
N PRO A 96 1.54 7.18 -14.05
CA PRO A 96 1.05 8.45 -13.52
C PRO A 96 -0.12 8.28 -12.54
N ILE A 97 -1.04 7.35 -12.82
CA ILE A 97 -2.17 7.03 -11.93
C ILE A 97 -1.63 6.48 -10.61
N GLU A 98 -0.70 5.54 -10.70
CA GLU A 98 -0.13 4.91 -9.52
C GLU A 98 0.70 5.90 -8.69
N ARG A 99 1.40 6.85 -9.32
CA ARG A 99 2.10 7.93 -8.62
C ARG A 99 1.13 8.72 -7.74
N VAL A 100 0.03 9.23 -8.31
CA VAL A 100 -0.97 9.99 -7.56
C VAL A 100 -1.63 9.11 -6.48
N ALA A 101 -1.98 7.87 -6.81
CA ALA A 101 -2.62 6.96 -5.87
C ALA A 101 -1.73 6.62 -4.67
N SER A 102 -0.44 6.33 -4.90
CA SER A 102 0.50 5.94 -3.84
C SER A 102 0.80 7.05 -2.83
N GLN A 103 0.63 8.31 -3.25
CA GLN A 103 0.81 9.50 -2.41
C GLN A 103 -0.44 9.88 -1.61
N ASN A 104 -1.58 9.21 -1.86
CA ASN A 104 -2.87 9.57 -1.26
C ASN A 104 -3.52 8.36 -0.59
N SER A 105 -4.07 8.55 0.62
CA SER A 105 -4.88 7.51 1.24
C SER A 105 -6.34 7.66 0.82
N LEU A 106 -6.89 6.62 0.19
CA LEU A 106 -8.32 6.56 -0.15
C LEU A 106 -9.21 6.82 1.08
N VAL A 107 -8.83 6.27 2.24
CA VAL A 107 -9.58 6.46 3.50
C VAL A 107 -9.56 7.92 3.93
N SER A 108 -8.40 8.58 3.84
CA SER A 108 -8.29 10.01 4.18
C SER A 108 -9.07 10.90 3.21
N LEU A 109 -9.04 10.58 1.90
CA LEU A 109 -9.75 11.33 0.88
C LEU A 109 -11.27 11.21 1.01
N VAL A 110 -11.77 9.99 1.26
CA VAL A 110 -13.20 9.76 1.52
C VAL A 110 -13.63 10.46 2.81
N SER A 111 -12.80 10.37 3.85
CA SER A 111 -13.07 11.06 5.13
C SER A 111 -13.19 12.56 4.93
N TRP A 112 -12.26 13.15 4.17
CA TRP A 112 -12.30 14.56 3.80
C TRP A 112 -13.60 14.93 3.06
N ALA A 113 -13.99 14.12 2.07
CA ALA A 113 -15.22 14.35 1.30
C ALA A 113 -16.50 14.32 2.16
N ILE A 114 -16.49 13.64 3.30
CA ILE A 114 -17.60 13.58 4.27
C ILE A 114 -17.38 14.47 5.51
N GLY A 115 -16.41 15.39 5.47
CA GLY A 115 -16.13 16.35 6.55
C GLY A 115 -15.42 15.77 7.79
N LYS A 116 -14.78 14.60 7.67
CA LYS A 116 -13.98 13.97 8.73
C LYS A 116 -12.48 14.11 8.47
N LEU A 117 -11.71 14.25 9.54
CA LEU A 117 -10.25 14.35 9.48
C LEU A 117 -9.61 13.04 9.96
N ILE A 118 -9.30 12.15 9.01
CA ILE A 118 -8.50 10.94 9.27
C ILE A 118 -7.11 11.14 8.70
N GLU A 119 -6.09 10.82 9.50
CA GLU A 119 -4.70 10.85 9.04
C GLU A 119 -4.47 9.78 7.94
N PRO A 120 -3.89 10.15 6.79
CA PRO A 120 -3.48 9.22 5.76
C PRO A 120 -2.51 8.19 6.31
N THR A 121 -2.69 6.95 5.88
CA THR A 121 -1.79 5.87 6.28
C THR A 121 -0.55 5.86 5.40
N HIS A 122 0.60 5.96 6.05
CA HIS A 122 1.90 6.04 5.38
C HIS A 122 2.31 4.66 4.83
N LEU A 123 2.34 4.54 3.50
CA LEU A 123 2.91 3.38 2.83
C LEU A 123 4.42 3.57 2.63
N ILE A 124 5.15 2.46 2.64
CA ILE A 124 6.58 2.44 2.35
C ILE A 124 6.77 2.59 0.83
N PRO A 125 7.43 3.65 0.33
CA PRO A 125 7.51 3.92 -1.09
C PRO A 125 8.48 2.99 -1.84
N SER A 126 9.47 2.42 -1.17
CA SER A 126 10.54 1.60 -1.75
C SER A 126 11.08 0.63 -0.71
N ALA A 127 11.48 -0.58 -1.11
CA ALA A 127 12.07 -1.57 -0.21
C ALA A 127 12.86 -2.63 -0.98
N CYS A 128 13.84 -3.24 -0.32
CA CYS A 128 14.40 -4.52 -0.74
C CYS A 128 13.55 -5.64 -0.10
N LEU A 129 12.66 -6.25 -0.90
CA LEU A 129 11.69 -7.22 -0.40
C LEU A 129 12.30 -8.63 -0.31
N ALA A 130 12.30 -9.21 0.88
CA ALA A 130 12.68 -10.59 1.13
C ALA A 130 11.43 -11.39 1.56
N ILE A 131 11.04 -12.36 0.72
CA ILE A 131 9.86 -13.20 0.97
C ILE A 131 10.31 -14.50 1.62
N ASN A 132 9.80 -14.80 2.81
CA ASN A 132 10.02 -16.09 3.44
C ASN A 132 9.26 -17.17 2.66
N ARG A 133 9.98 -18.10 2.02
CA ARG A 133 9.44 -19.23 1.24
C ARG A 133 9.66 -20.58 1.94
N SER A 134 9.85 -20.57 3.26
CA SER A 134 10.02 -21.83 4.00
C SER A 134 8.80 -22.73 3.73
N SER A 135 9.01 -24.06 3.62
CA SER A 135 7.96 -25.08 3.37
C SER A 135 6.81 -25.09 4.39
N SER A 136 6.91 -24.22 5.40
CA SER A 136 5.89 -23.82 6.35
C SER A 136 5.03 -22.62 5.90
N ASP A 137 4.95 -22.29 4.61
CA ASP A 137 4.03 -21.31 3.98
C ASP A 137 2.53 -21.59 4.28
N GLN A 138 2.23 -22.66 5.01
CA GLN A 138 0.93 -22.99 5.61
C GLN A 138 0.81 -22.61 7.09
N ARG A 139 1.82 -21.95 7.70
CA ARG A 139 1.73 -21.49 9.09
C ARG A 139 0.60 -20.48 9.20
N THR A 140 -0.32 -20.76 10.10
CA THR A 140 -1.43 -19.85 10.37
C THR A 140 -0.89 -18.51 10.88
N PHE A 141 -1.61 -17.41 10.64
CA PHE A 141 -1.33 -16.09 11.20
C PHE A 141 -0.89 -16.16 12.68
N LYS A 142 -1.59 -16.96 13.48
CA LYS A 142 -1.27 -17.20 14.89
C LYS A 142 0.15 -17.73 15.11
N GLN A 143 0.56 -18.74 14.34
CA GLN A 143 1.91 -19.32 14.42
C GLN A 143 3.00 -18.36 13.93
N ALA A 144 2.69 -17.49 12.96
CA ALA A 144 3.63 -16.46 12.49
C ALA A 144 3.88 -15.37 13.55
N HIS A 145 2.91 -15.12 14.42
CA HIS A 145 2.95 -14.10 15.47
C HIS A 145 3.16 -14.67 16.89
N SER A 146 3.46 -15.96 17.01
CA SER A 146 3.59 -16.66 18.30
C SER A 146 2.37 -16.46 19.23
N ILE A 147 1.18 -16.36 18.64
CA ILE A 147 -0.10 -16.24 19.35
C ILE A 147 -0.62 -17.67 19.58
N ASN A 148 -0.65 -18.10 20.86
CA ASN A 148 -1.27 -19.36 21.27
C ASN A 148 -2.80 -19.25 21.29
#